data_AF-A0A1G2FHB8-F1
#
_entry.id   AF-A0A1G2FHB8-F1
#
_cell.length_a   1.000
_cell.length_b   1.000
_cell.length_c   1.000
_cell.angle_alpha   90.00
_cell.angle_beta   90.00
_cell.angle_gamma   90.00
#
_symmetry.space_group_name_H-M   'P 1'
#
loop_
_entity.id
_entity.type
_entity.pdbx_description
1 polymer ?
#
loop_
_entity_poly.entity_id
_entity_poly.type
_entity_poly.pdbx_seq_one_letter_code
_entity_poly.pdbx_strand_id
1 'polypeptide(L)'
;MKKFSIFVIIIFALLSAYSVSAAYQLETTYPEIEGVKATSELTSFIRYIYIYGLATIGLVALGALVIGGIMYMGAGSITSAEEAKKIIWGAIGGLLLGLGAYLILNTINPDLLKLKKPEVKSFSLRKEEEAAYRTASEQSARSQLSQAGINTKRECQPNESTGCVTFDGIRENTLNEVIGLKRDCGCDIYVSGARESGHRAGSRSHQTGHKIDIHLNDPLNNYISENFKRVGTRPSDQAPLYENPQTGNLYAKESDHWDIFVR
;
A
#
# COMPACT_ATOMS: atom_id res chain seq x y z
N MET A 1 -15.59 -40.70 23.90
CA MET A 1 -15.76 -39.32 24.41
C MET A 1 -14.50 -38.75 25.08
N LYS A 2 -13.85 -39.47 26.01
CA LYS A 2 -12.62 -38.97 26.69
C LYS A 2 -11.45 -38.59 25.77
N LYS A 3 -11.26 -39.30 24.65
CA LYS A 3 -10.19 -39.00 23.66
C LYS A 3 -10.45 -37.76 22.80
N PHE A 4 -11.72 -37.42 22.59
CA PHE A 4 -12.13 -36.24 21.80
C PHE A 4 -11.99 -34.95 22.63
N SER A 5 -12.33 -35.00 23.93
CA SER A 5 -12.12 -33.86 24.83
C SER A 5 -10.64 -33.54 25.08
N ILE A 6 -9.74 -34.53 25.09
CA ILE A 6 -8.29 -34.29 25.23
C ILE A 6 -7.73 -33.60 23.99
N PHE A 7 -8.21 -33.97 22.80
CA PHE A 7 -7.76 -33.37 21.53
C PHE A 7 -8.19 -31.89 21.41
N VAL A 8 -9.40 -31.56 21.88
CA VAL A 8 -9.93 -30.18 21.88
C VAL A 8 -9.20 -29.30 22.91
N ILE A 9 -8.81 -29.83 24.07
CA ILE A 9 -8.04 -29.08 25.08
C ILE A 9 -6.60 -28.84 24.61
N ILE A 10 -5.97 -29.79 23.92
CA ILE A 10 -4.64 -29.61 23.32
C ILE A 10 -4.67 -28.56 22.21
N ILE A 11 -5.71 -28.58 21.36
CA ILE A 11 -5.92 -27.55 20.33
C ILE A 11 -6.17 -26.17 20.95
N PHE A 12 -6.97 -26.08 22.02
CA PHE A 12 -7.26 -24.81 22.69
C PHE A 12 -6.03 -24.26 23.44
N ALA A 13 -5.19 -25.13 24.01
CA ALA A 13 -3.92 -24.75 24.63
C ALA A 13 -2.84 -24.35 23.60
N LEU A 14 -2.89 -24.90 22.38
CA LEU A 14 -2.06 -24.47 21.25
C LEU A 14 -2.51 -23.13 20.65
N LEU A 15 -3.79 -22.75 20.78
CA LEU A 15 -4.32 -21.48 20.30
C LEU A 15 -4.03 -20.28 21.24
N SER A 16 -3.79 -20.50 22.53
CA SER A 16 -3.56 -19.40 23.49
C SER A 16 -2.10 -18.88 23.54
N ALA A 17 -1.17 -19.49 22.80
CA ALA A 17 0.24 -19.13 22.80
C ALA A 17 0.63 -18.01 21.81
N TYR A 18 -0.32 -17.45 21.05
CA TYR A 18 -0.01 -16.43 20.03
C TYR A 18 -0.10 -15.01 20.59
N SER A 19 0.97 -14.57 21.26
CA SER A 19 1.35 -13.15 21.33
C SER A 19 2.86 -13.04 21.43
N VAL A 20 3.54 -13.35 20.32
CA VAL A 20 4.97 -13.07 20.17
C VAL A 20 5.18 -12.44 18.79
N SER A 21 5.38 -11.13 18.76
CA SER A 21 5.97 -10.45 17.62
C SER A 21 7.49 -10.65 17.67
N ALA A 22 7.94 -11.82 17.21
CA ALA A 22 9.34 -12.03 16.87
C ALA A 22 9.45 -12.01 15.35
N ALA A 23 10.49 -11.36 14.83
CA ALA A 23 10.87 -11.53 13.44
C ALA A 23 11.00 -13.04 13.17
N TYR A 24 10.14 -13.58 12.31
CA TYR A 24 10.16 -14.99 11.97
C TYR A 24 11.52 -15.30 11.33
N GLN A 25 12.35 -16.04 12.04
CA GLN A 25 13.58 -16.62 11.52
C GLN A 25 13.32 -18.13 11.40
N LEU A 26 13.86 -18.75 10.35
CA LEU A 26 13.76 -20.20 10.22
C LEU A 26 14.45 -20.86 11.43
N GLU A 27 13.78 -21.82 12.07
CA GLU A 27 14.34 -22.53 13.24
C GLU A 27 15.60 -23.35 12.89
N THR A 28 15.78 -23.65 11.59
CA THR A 28 16.91 -24.41 11.07
C THR A 28 17.31 -23.95 9.68
N THR A 29 18.55 -24.27 9.29
CA THR A 29 19.06 -24.03 7.93
C THR A 29 18.68 -25.20 7.04
N TYR A 30 17.95 -24.92 5.96
CA TYR A 30 17.55 -25.93 4.98
C TYR A 30 18.57 -26.05 3.85
N PRO A 31 18.78 -27.24 3.28
CA PRO A 31 19.67 -27.41 2.13
C PRO A 31 19.11 -26.69 0.89
N GLU A 32 20.00 -26.30 -0.02
CA GLU A 32 19.61 -25.71 -1.30
C GLU A 32 19.20 -26.81 -2.28
N ILE A 33 18.04 -26.64 -2.93
CA ILE A 33 17.50 -27.61 -3.89
C ILE A 33 17.21 -26.86 -5.19
N GLU A 34 17.82 -27.29 -6.30
CA GLU A 34 17.61 -26.67 -7.63
C GLU A 34 17.86 -25.15 -7.63
N GLY A 35 18.87 -24.67 -6.88
CA GLY A 35 19.18 -23.25 -6.77
C GLY A 35 18.19 -22.44 -5.91
N VAL A 36 17.27 -23.12 -5.19
CA VAL A 36 16.26 -22.50 -4.34
C VAL A 36 16.64 -22.68 -2.87
N LYS A 37 16.78 -21.55 -2.16
CA LYS A 37 17.08 -21.47 -0.74
C LYS A 37 15.81 -21.16 0.04
N ALA A 38 15.53 -21.92 1.09
CA ALA A 38 14.49 -21.54 2.03
C ALA A 38 14.92 -20.29 2.80
N THR A 39 14.06 -19.26 2.82
CA THR A 39 14.25 -18.06 3.65
C THR A 39 13.01 -17.85 4.51
N SER A 40 13.09 -16.98 5.51
CA SER A 40 11.92 -16.62 6.35
C SER A 40 10.79 -15.92 5.59
N GLU A 41 11.08 -15.38 4.41
CA GLU A 41 10.08 -14.82 3.50
C GLU A 41 9.07 -15.88 3.03
N LEU A 42 7.78 -15.60 3.22
CA LEU A 42 6.67 -16.50 2.89
C LEU A 42 6.71 -16.99 1.44
N THR A 43 6.93 -16.08 0.49
CA THR A 43 6.99 -16.37 -0.95
C THR A 43 8.10 -17.37 -1.28
N SER A 44 9.28 -17.18 -0.65
CA SER A 44 10.44 -18.06 -0.85
C SER A 44 10.23 -19.42 -0.21
N PHE A 45 9.66 -19.45 1.00
CA PHE A 45 9.38 -20.67 1.73
C PHE A 45 8.34 -21.55 1.03
N ILE A 46 7.24 -20.97 0.52
CA ILE A 46 6.23 -21.71 -0.25
C ILE A 46 6.85 -22.30 -1.52
N ARG A 47 7.67 -21.51 -2.24
CA ARG A 47 8.38 -22.01 -3.43
C ARG A 47 9.30 -23.19 -3.09
N TYR A 48 10.00 -23.11 -1.97
CA TYR A 48 10.89 -24.18 -1.51
C TYR A 48 10.12 -25.48 -1.20
N ILE A 49 9.02 -25.41 -0.45
CA ILE A 49 8.19 -26.59 -0.13
C ILE A 49 7.63 -27.23 -1.40
N TYR A 50 7.19 -26.42 -2.37
CA TYR A 50 6.67 -26.92 -3.63
C TYR A 50 7.71 -27.74 -4.41
N ILE A 51 8.92 -27.22 -4.57
CA ILE A 51 10.03 -27.91 -5.27
C ILE A 51 10.46 -29.16 -4.50
N TYR A 52 10.54 -29.08 -3.17
CA TYR A 52 10.82 -30.24 -2.33
C TYR A 52 9.77 -31.35 -2.50
N GLY A 53 8.48 -30.99 -2.56
CA GLY A 53 7.39 -31.92 -2.85
C GLY A 53 7.55 -32.62 -4.21
N LEU A 54 7.89 -31.87 -5.27
CA LEU A 54 8.13 -32.46 -6.59
C LEU A 54 9.37 -33.37 -6.60
N ALA A 55 10.46 -32.97 -5.94
CA ALA A 55 11.67 -33.77 -5.85
C ALA A 55 11.43 -35.10 -5.13
N THR A 56 10.66 -35.09 -4.03
CA THR A 56 10.32 -36.31 -3.28
C THR A 56 9.40 -37.24 -4.07
N ILE A 57 8.43 -36.71 -4.82
CA ILE A 57 7.60 -37.50 -5.74
C ILE A 57 8.48 -38.21 -6.79
N GLY A 58 9.43 -37.48 -7.40
CA GLY A 58 10.36 -38.05 -8.37
C GLY A 58 11.24 -39.15 -7.79
N LEU A 59 11.80 -38.92 -6.60
CA LEU A 59 12.67 -39.89 -5.92
C LEU A 59 11.91 -41.17 -5.53
N VAL A 60 10.71 -41.04 -4.97
CA VAL A 60 9.86 -42.19 -4.59
C VAL A 60 9.43 -42.96 -5.83
N ALA A 61 9.03 -42.26 -6.90
CA ALA A 61 8.64 -42.91 -8.15
C ALA A 61 9.81 -43.67 -8.79
N LEU A 62 11.02 -43.11 -8.78
CA LEU A 62 12.22 -43.80 -9.26
C LEU A 62 12.45 -45.11 -8.49
N GLY A 63 12.42 -45.07 -7.14
CA GLY A 63 12.57 -46.26 -6.31
C GLY A 63 11.49 -47.31 -6.59
N ALA A 64 10.23 -46.89 -6.70
CA ALA A 64 9.12 -47.78 -7.01
C ALA A 64 9.22 -48.41 -8.41
N LEU A 65 9.70 -47.66 -9.42
CA LEU A 65 9.92 -48.20 -10.77
C LEU A 65 11.07 -49.21 -10.80
N VAL A 66 12.17 -48.96 -10.07
CA VAL A 66 13.28 -49.92 -9.97
C VAL A 66 12.82 -51.22 -9.29
N ILE A 67 12.15 -51.10 -8.14
CA ILE A 67 11.63 -52.26 -7.39
C ILE A 67 10.61 -53.02 -8.25
N GLY A 68 9.64 -52.32 -8.84
CA GLY A 68 8.63 -52.92 -9.70
C GLY A 68 9.24 -53.59 -10.95
N GLY A 69 10.27 -52.97 -11.55
CA GLY A 69 10.98 -53.53 -12.69
C GLY A 69 11.71 -54.83 -12.35
N ILE A 70 12.44 -54.87 -11.22
CA ILE A 70 13.10 -56.08 -10.74
C ILE A 70 12.08 -57.19 -10.43
N MET A 71 11.00 -56.85 -9.73
CA MET A 71 9.92 -57.80 -9.42
C MET A 71 9.25 -58.35 -10.68
N TYR A 72 9.09 -57.52 -11.73
CA TYR A 72 8.49 -57.94 -12.98
C TYR A 72 9.39 -58.92 -13.75
N MET A 73 10.69 -58.64 -13.83
CA MET A 73 11.65 -59.52 -14.52
C MET A 73 11.85 -60.85 -13.79
N GLY A 74 11.73 -60.87 -12.45
CA GLY A 74 11.84 -62.07 -11.63
C GLY A 74 10.53 -62.84 -11.43
N ALA A 75 9.42 -62.42 -12.06
CA ALA A 75 8.11 -63.02 -11.83
C ALA A 75 8.00 -64.43 -12.43
N GLY A 76 7.88 -65.45 -11.58
CA GLY A 76 7.67 -66.85 -11.99
C GLY A 76 6.19 -67.26 -12.16
N SER A 77 5.25 -66.35 -11.92
CA SER A 77 3.81 -66.59 -12.02
C SER A 77 3.06 -65.33 -12.49
N ILE A 78 1.84 -65.51 -12.99
CA ILE A 78 0.96 -64.41 -13.42
C ILE A 78 0.65 -63.46 -12.23
N THR A 79 0.40 -64.00 -11.05
CA THR A 79 0.08 -63.22 -9.84
C THR A 79 1.25 -62.32 -9.42
N SER A 80 2.49 -62.83 -9.44
CA SER A 80 3.68 -62.03 -9.13
C SER A 80 3.92 -60.93 -10.16
N ALA A 81 3.63 -61.20 -11.44
CA ALA A 81 3.72 -60.20 -12.49
C ALA A 81 2.65 -59.11 -12.35
N GLU A 82 1.44 -59.45 -11.93
CA GLU A 82 0.38 -58.48 -11.65
C GLU A 82 0.71 -57.55 -10.46
N GLU A 83 1.31 -58.08 -9.41
CA GLU A 83 1.76 -57.28 -8.26
C GLU A 83 2.84 -56.28 -8.64
N ALA A 84 3.83 -56.71 -9.43
CA ALA A 84 4.85 -55.82 -9.98
C ALA A 84 4.25 -54.71 -10.85
N LYS A 85 3.27 -55.05 -11.70
CA LYS A 85 2.53 -54.06 -12.51
C LYS A 85 1.79 -53.03 -11.66
N LYS A 86 1.22 -53.41 -10.50
CA LYS A 86 0.55 -52.46 -9.59
C LYS A 86 1.52 -51.40 -9.06
N ILE A 87 2.73 -51.82 -8.68
CA ILE A 87 3.78 -50.89 -8.19
C ILE A 87 4.18 -49.92 -9.31
N ILE A 88 4.41 -50.44 -10.53
CA ILE A 88 4.77 -49.62 -11.69
C ILE A 88 3.66 -48.63 -12.05
N TRP A 89 2.40 -49.08 -12.14
CA TRP A 89 1.27 -48.20 -12.46
C TRP A 89 1.00 -47.18 -11.36
N GLY A 90 1.21 -47.53 -10.09
CA GLY A 90 1.14 -46.59 -8.97
C GLY A 90 2.21 -45.48 -9.09
N ALA A 91 3.45 -45.83 -9.43
CA ALA A 91 4.53 -44.87 -9.63
C ALA A 91 4.25 -43.94 -10.83
N ILE A 92 3.80 -44.50 -11.96
CA ILE A 92 3.41 -43.72 -13.14
C ILE A 92 2.24 -42.79 -12.81
N GLY A 93 1.22 -43.29 -12.10
CA GLY A 93 0.08 -42.49 -11.66
C GLY A 93 0.47 -41.33 -10.75
N GLY A 94 1.39 -41.55 -9.81
CA GLY A 94 1.93 -40.49 -8.95
C GLY A 94 2.70 -39.41 -9.73
N LEU A 95 3.53 -39.81 -10.68
CA LEU A 95 4.23 -38.88 -11.58
C LEU A 95 3.24 -38.09 -12.45
N LEU A 96 2.23 -38.75 -13.00
CA LEU A 96 1.19 -38.09 -13.80
C LEU A 96 0.34 -37.13 -12.96
N LEU A 97 0.05 -37.45 -11.70
CA LEU A 97 -0.62 -36.53 -10.78
C LEU A 97 0.23 -35.30 -10.49
N GLY A 98 1.52 -35.47 -10.20
CA GLY A 98 2.44 -34.36 -9.98
C GLY A 98 2.59 -33.47 -11.22
N LEU A 99 2.78 -34.10 -12.39
CA LEU A 99 2.85 -33.41 -13.67
C LEU A 99 1.53 -32.72 -14.02
N GLY A 100 0.40 -33.38 -13.79
CA GLY A 100 -0.93 -32.82 -14.01
C GLY A 100 -1.18 -31.59 -13.15
N ALA A 101 -0.84 -31.65 -11.86
CA ALA A 101 -0.91 -30.50 -10.96
C ALA A 101 -0.04 -29.33 -11.45
N TYR A 102 1.20 -29.61 -11.88
CA TYR A 102 2.08 -28.61 -12.48
C TYR A 102 1.47 -28.00 -13.75
N LEU A 103 0.96 -28.83 -14.67
CA LEU A 103 0.39 -28.38 -15.94
C LEU A 103 -0.87 -27.54 -15.74
N ILE A 104 -1.74 -27.92 -14.80
CA ILE A 104 -2.94 -27.14 -14.46
C ILE A 104 -2.54 -25.75 -13.95
N LEU A 105 -1.62 -25.69 -12.99
CA LEU A 105 -1.12 -24.40 -12.46
C LEU A 105 -0.47 -23.56 -13.56
N ASN A 106 0.41 -24.16 -14.36
CA ASN A 106 1.13 -23.48 -15.44
C ASN A 106 0.20 -23.01 -16.58
N THR A 107 -0.89 -23.74 -16.85
CA THR A 107 -1.86 -23.40 -17.89
C THR A 107 -2.82 -22.31 -17.43
N ILE A 108 -3.28 -22.35 -16.18
CA ILE A 108 -4.16 -21.32 -15.62
C ILE A 108 -3.39 -20.02 -15.44
N ASN A 109 -2.23 -20.07 -14.77
CA ASN A 109 -1.39 -18.91 -14.56
C ASN A 109 0.05 -19.32 -14.17
N PRO A 110 1.05 -19.12 -15.05
CA PRO A 110 2.44 -19.47 -14.75
C PRO A 110 3.04 -18.66 -13.58
N ASP A 111 2.45 -17.52 -13.20
CA ASP A 111 2.88 -16.76 -12.02
C ASP A 111 2.56 -17.48 -10.69
N LEU A 112 1.66 -18.49 -10.68
CA LEU A 112 1.42 -19.33 -9.49
C LEU A 112 2.62 -20.24 -9.17
N LEU A 113 3.46 -20.52 -10.17
CA LEU A 113 4.73 -21.26 -10.01
C LEU A 113 5.91 -20.29 -9.81
N LYS A 114 5.79 -19.07 -10.32
CA LYS A 114 6.77 -17.98 -10.15
C LYS A 114 6.24 -16.99 -9.13
N LEU A 115 6.13 -17.43 -7.88
CA LEU A 115 5.63 -16.59 -6.80
C LEU A 115 6.48 -15.31 -6.71
N LYS A 116 5.87 -14.19 -7.09
CA LYS A 116 6.41 -12.85 -6.88
C LYS A 116 5.87 -12.36 -5.54
N LYS A 117 6.68 -11.60 -4.81
CA LYS A 117 6.15 -10.81 -3.70
C LYS A 117 5.03 -9.93 -4.26
N PRO A 118 3.83 -9.92 -3.66
CA PRO A 118 2.82 -8.96 -4.06
C PRO A 118 3.43 -7.58 -3.86
N GLU A 119 3.55 -6.83 -4.95
CA GLU A 119 3.85 -5.41 -4.88
C GLU A 119 2.57 -4.77 -4.36
N VAL A 120 2.45 -4.75 -3.03
CA VAL A 120 1.55 -3.81 -2.39
C VAL A 120 2.05 -2.45 -2.84
N LYS A 121 1.38 -1.85 -3.82
CA LYS A 121 1.28 -0.41 -3.87
C LYS A 121 0.82 -0.05 -2.47
N SER A 122 1.73 0.49 -1.67
CA SER A 122 1.37 1.16 -0.44
C SER A 122 0.42 2.26 -0.88
N PHE A 123 -0.88 1.96 -0.90
CA PHE A 123 -1.87 3.00 -0.94
C PHE A 123 -1.59 3.80 0.30
N SER A 124 -1.22 5.04 0.06
CA SER A 124 -0.39 5.83 0.93
C SER A 124 -1.22 6.43 2.06
N LEU A 125 -1.94 5.60 2.80
CA LEU A 125 -2.64 5.99 4.02
C LEU A 125 -1.65 6.53 5.06
N ARG A 126 -0.37 6.13 5.00
CA ARG A 126 0.70 6.78 5.76
C ARG A 126 1.23 8.08 5.15
N LYS A 127 1.18 8.27 3.82
CA LYS A 127 1.71 9.51 3.22
C LYS A 127 0.75 10.67 3.44
N GLU A 128 -0.56 10.45 3.51
CA GLU A 128 -1.52 11.50 3.87
C GLU A 128 -1.40 11.89 5.36
N GLU A 129 -1.19 10.93 6.25
CA GLU A 129 -1.00 11.22 7.69
C GLU A 129 0.38 11.85 7.99
N GLU A 130 1.42 11.45 7.26
CA GLU A 130 2.77 12.03 7.37
C GLU A 130 2.85 13.39 6.65
N ALA A 131 2.17 13.58 5.51
CA ALA A 131 2.02 14.91 4.87
C ALA A 131 1.14 15.87 5.68
N ALA A 132 0.23 15.35 6.52
CA ALA A 132 -0.56 16.17 7.44
C ALA A 132 0.27 16.82 8.56
N TYR A 133 1.48 16.30 8.86
CA TYR A 133 2.42 16.89 9.82
C TYR A 133 3.69 17.47 9.18
N ARG A 134 4.03 17.07 7.94
CA ARG A 134 5.19 17.63 7.24
C ARG A 134 4.93 19.08 6.83
N THR A 135 5.91 19.92 7.13
CA THR A 135 5.95 21.31 6.70
C THR A 135 7.02 21.51 5.63
N ALA A 136 6.81 22.48 4.76
CA ALA A 136 7.76 22.91 3.75
C ALA A 136 8.59 24.10 4.26
N SER A 137 9.85 24.19 3.81
CA SER A 137 10.63 25.43 3.92
C SER A 137 10.13 26.47 2.91
N GLU A 138 10.45 27.74 3.15
CA GLU A 138 10.11 28.86 2.24
C GLU A 138 10.43 28.55 0.76
N GLN A 139 11.70 28.20 0.49
CA GLN A 139 12.18 27.94 -0.86
C GLN A 139 11.52 26.72 -1.49
N SER A 140 11.25 25.67 -0.70
CA SER A 140 10.56 24.47 -1.17
C SER A 140 9.13 24.81 -1.60
N ALA A 141 8.38 25.51 -0.74
CA ALA A 141 7.01 25.90 -1.02
C ALA A 141 6.90 26.77 -2.28
N ARG A 142 7.76 27.79 -2.41
CA ARG A 142 7.81 28.64 -3.61
C ARG A 142 8.15 27.85 -4.87
N SER A 143 9.10 26.92 -4.78
CA SER A 143 9.45 26.04 -5.91
C SER A 143 8.27 25.17 -6.33
N GLN A 144 7.55 24.56 -5.39
CA GLN A 144 6.38 23.73 -5.67
C GLN A 144 5.26 24.54 -6.35
N LEU A 145 4.93 25.72 -5.80
CA LEU A 145 3.91 26.61 -6.36
C LEU A 145 4.31 27.12 -7.75
N SER A 146 5.56 27.53 -7.94
CA SER A 146 6.07 27.99 -9.23
C SER A 146 6.06 26.88 -10.28
N GLN A 147 6.42 25.64 -9.92
CA GLN A 147 6.35 24.48 -10.82
C GLN A 147 4.91 24.15 -11.23
N ALA A 148 3.93 24.43 -10.36
CA ALA A 148 2.51 24.31 -10.67
C ALA A 148 1.93 25.52 -11.46
N GLY A 149 2.74 26.54 -11.77
CA GLY A 149 2.27 27.74 -12.44
C GLY A 149 1.39 28.63 -11.57
N ILE A 150 1.64 28.65 -10.26
CA ILE A 150 0.91 29.46 -9.27
C ILE A 150 1.77 30.66 -8.88
N ASN A 151 1.22 31.86 -9.06
CA ASN A 151 1.88 33.09 -8.66
C ASN A 151 1.70 33.35 -7.17
N THR A 152 2.64 34.06 -6.55
CA THR A 152 2.59 34.37 -5.11
C THR A 152 3.03 35.81 -4.86
N LYS A 153 2.59 36.41 -3.76
CA LYS A 153 3.28 37.61 -3.23
C LYS A 153 4.75 37.29 -2.98
N ARG A 154 5.60 38.31 -3.05
CA ARG A 154 7.03 38.18 -2.73
C ARG A 154 7.24 37.75 -1.28
N GLU A 155 8.44 37.23 -1.01
CA GLU A 155 8.88 36.87 0.33
C GLU A 155 8.97 38.08 1.25
N CYS A 156 8.55 37.88 2.51
CA CYS A 156 8.72 38.88 3.57
C CYS A 156 10.18 38.97 3.99
N GLN A 157 10.70 40.19 4.09
CA GLN A 157 11.98 40.44 4.73
C GLN A 157 11.85 40.35 6.27
N PRO A 158 12.97 40.20 7.02
CA PRO A 158 12.91 40.24 8.48
C PRO A 158 12.20 41.50 9.00
N ASN A 159 11.23 41.32 9.90
CA ASN A 159 10.37 42.37 10.47
C ASN A 159 9.35 43.00 9.49
N GLU A 160 9.14 42.40 8.33
CA GLU A 160 8.10 42.81 7.40
C GLU A 160 6.83 41.96 7.59
N SER A 161 5.66 42.60 7.58
CA SER A 161 4.37 41.93 7.76
C SER A 161 3.29 42.39 6.79
N THR A 162 3.60 43.29 5.86
CA THR A 162 2.63 43.88 4.92
C THR A 162 3.16 43.80 3.49
N GLY A 163 2.29 43.43 2.54
CA GLY A 163 2.65 43.39 1.11
C GLY A 163 3.52 42.19 0.68
N CYS A 164 3.71 41.22 1.56
CA CYS A 164 4.53 40.04 1.35
C CYS A 164 3.83 38.79 1.93
N VAL A 165 4.39 37.60 1.70
CA VAL A 165 3.94 36.35 2.30
C VAL A 165 5.14 35.48 2.66
N THR A 166 5.04 34.73 3.75
CA THR A 166 5.99 33.69 4.14
C THR A 166 5.28 32.33 4.05
N PHE A 167 6.01 31.32 3.61
CA PHE A 167 5.62 29.92 3.52
C PHE A 167 6.45 29.01 4.45
N ASP A 168 7.53 29.50 5.06
CA ASP A 168 8.33 28.69 5.98
C ASP A 168 7.46 28.05 7.09
N GLY A 169 7.44 26.73 7.15
CA GLY A 169 6.59 26.00 8.10
C GLY A 169 5.14 25.80 7.65
N ILE A 170 4.77 26.12 6.40
CA ILE A 170 3.45 25.77 5.84
C ILE A 170 3.32 24.24 5.73
N ARG A 171 2.13 23.69 5.98
CA ARG A 171 1.89 22.25 5.82
C ARG A 171 1.94 21.87 4.33
N GLU A 172 2.53 20.73 4.03
CA GLU A 172 2.55 20.19 2.65
C GLU A 172 1.12 19.96 2.14
N ASN A 173 0.20 19.52 2.99
CA ASN A 173 -1.22 19.39 2.60
C ASN A 173 -1.86 20.72 2.17
N THR A 174 -1.43 21.84 2.76
CA THR A 174 -1.95 23.16 2.39
C THR A 174 -1.45 23.59 1.02
N LEU A 175 -0.19 23.29 0.68
CA LEU A 175 0.34 23.49 -0.67
C LEU A 175 -0.36 22.57 -1.69
N ASN A 176 -0.52 21.29 -1.34
CA ASN A 176 -1.15 20.30 -2.20
C ASN A 176 -2.61 20.64 -2.53
N GLU A 177 -3.36 21.22 -1.58
CA GLU A 177 -4.73 21.67 -1.83
C GLU A 177 -4.76 22.74 -2.93
N VAL A 178 -3.90 23.76 -2.86
CA VAL A 178 -3.88 24.85 -3.85
C VAL A 178 -3.30 24.39 -5.20
N ILE A 179 -2.32 23.49 -5.19
CA ILE A 179 -1.78 22.86 -6.42
C ILE A 179 -2.83 21.97 -7.09
N GLY A 180 -3.57 21.19 -6.30
CA GLY A 180 -4.70 20.40 -6.78
C GLY A 180 -5.77 21.28 -7.39
N LEU A 181 -6.16 22.35 -6.68
CA LEU A 181 -7.12 23.34 -7.18
C LEU A 181 -6.68 23.95 -8.52
N LYS A 182 -5.41 24.35 -8.68
CA LYS A 182 -4.86 24.87 -9.94
C LYS A 182 -5.02 23.88 -11.09
N ARG A 183 -4.71 22.61 -10.84
CA ARG A 183 -4.85 21.53 -11.83
C ARG A 183 -6.31 21.30 -12.20
N ASP A 184 -7.20 21.30 -11.23
CA ASP A 184 -8.58 20.89 -11.42
C ASP A 184 -9.43 22.03 -12.02
N CYS A 185 -9.19 23.30 -11.63
CA CYS A 185 -9.86 24.45 -12.23
C CYS A 185 -9.25 24.87 -13.58
N GLY A 186 -7.96 24.56 -13.83
CA GLY A 186 -7.22 25.07 -15.00
C GLY A 186 -7.09 26.60 -15.04
N CYS A 187 -7.37 27.28 -13.93
CA CYS A 187 -7.53 28.71 -13.79
C CYS A 187 -6.30 29.38 -13.17
N ASP A 188 -6.18 30.70 -13.26
CA ASP A 188 -5.08 31.40 -12.57
C ASP A 188 -5.31 31.49 -11.06
N ILE A 189 -4.24 31.19 -10.32
CA ILE A 189 -4.22 31.26 -8.86
C ILE A 189 -3.06 32.16 -8.45
N TYR A 190 -3.35 33.11 -7.57
CA TYR A 190 -2.39 34.02 -6.97
C TYR A 190 -2.49 33.93 -5.45
N VAL A 191 -1.45 33.41 -4.80
CA VAL A 191 -1.40 33.25 -3.33
C VAL A 191 -1.01 34.58 -2.69
N SER A 192 -1.87 35.06 -1.78
CA SER A 192 -1.77 36.36 -1.12
C SER A 192 -1.45 36.29 0.37
N GLY A 193 -1.60 35.12 0.98
CA GLY A 193 -1.40 34.89 2.41
C GLY A 193 -1.17 33.40 2.67
N ALA A 194 -0.38 33.07 3.69
CA ALA A 194 -0.05 31.69 4.04
C ALA A 194 0.38 31.63 5.50
N ARG A 195 1.70 31.62 5.78
CA ARG A 195 2.26 31.66 7.12
C ARG A 195 2.51 33.13 7.51
N GLU A 196 1.61 33.71 8.28
CA GLU A 196 1.75 35.11 8.72
C GLU A 196 2.38 35.23 10.13
N SER A 197 3.30 36.18 10.30
CA SER A 197 3.90 36.52 11.59
C SER A 197 3.00 37.48 12.38
N GLY A 198 2.10 36.95 13.22
CA GLY A 198 1.28 37.78 14.12
C GLY A 198 0.48 36.97 15.16
N HIS A 199 0.52 37.39 16.43
CA HIS A 199 0.15 36.65 17.67
C HIS A 199 -1.31 36.19 17.87
N ARG A 200 -2.15 36.05 16.83
CA ARG A 200 -3.52 35.54 17.03
C ARG A 200 -3.51 34.02 17.20
N ALA A 201 -3.51 33.60 18.47
CA ALA A 201 -3.52 32.21 18.90
C ALA A 201 -4.78 31.47 18.42
N GLY A 202 -4.56 30.46 17.59
CA GLY A 202 -5.52 29.41 17.27
C GLY A 202 -4.74 28.15 16.92
N SER A 203 -5.23 26.97 17.31
CA SER A 203 -4.54 25.70 17.06
C SER A 203 -4.41 25.36 15.57
N ARG A 204 -5.31 25.90 14.72
CA ARG A 204 -5.31 25.72 13.27
C ARG A 204 -5.55 27.06 12.56
N SER A 205 -4.48 27.74 12.16
CA SER A 205 -4.51 29.09 11.60
C SER A 205 -3.38 29.30 10.57
N HIS A 206 -3.22 30.53 10.05
CA HIS A 206 -2.08 30.94 9.22
C HIS A 206 -0.76 30.61 9.93
N GLN A 207 -0.56 31.14 11.14
CA GLN A 207 -0.16 30.41 12.36
C GLN A 207 0.56 29.05 12.26
N THR A 208 -0.21 28.06 11.88
CA THR A 208 0.19 26.65 11.99
C THR A 208 0.22 26.01 10.62
N GLY A 209 0.24 26.83 9.55
CA GLY A 209 0.28 26.38 8.17
C GLY A 209 -1.01 25.70 7.71
N HIS A 210 -2.12 25.86 8.43
CA HIS A 210 -3.43 25.25 8.08
C HIS A 210 -4.28 26.14 7.17
N LYS A 211 -3.86 27.39 6.94
CA LYS A 211 -4.61 28.35 6.14
C LYS A 211 -3.75 28.96 5.04
N ILE A 212 -4.36 29.21 3.89
CA ILE A 212 -3.73 29.84 2.73
C ILE A 212 -4.77 30.70 2.01
N ASP A 213 -4.37 31.92 1.65
CA ASP A 213 -5.23 32.90 1.01
C ASP A 213 -4.88 33.01 -0.46
N ILE A 214 -5.89 33.00 -1.32
CA ILE A 214 -5.74 33.21 -2.76
C ILE A 214 -6.66 34.32 -3.26
N HIS A 215 -6.20 35.14 -4.20
CA HIS A 215 -7.00 36.23 -4.74
C HIS A 215 -8.28 35.73 -5.43
N LEU A 216 -9.34 36.52 -5.33
CA LEU A 216 -10.53 36.33 -6.13
C LEU A 216 -10.24 36.58 -7.62
N ASN A 217 -10.78 35.74 -8.48
CA ASN A 217 -10.91 35.99 -9.92
C ASN A 217 -12.09 35.20 -10.48
N ASP A 218 -12.67 35.65 -11.60
CA ASP A 218 -13.92 35.08 -12.11
C ASP A 218 -13.83 33.58 -12.45
N PRO A 219 -12.79 33.09 -13.17
CA PRO A 219 -12.64 31.66 -13.42
C PRO A 219 -12.61 30.80 -12.15
N LEU A 220 -11.81 31.19 -11.16
CA LEU A 220 -11.70 30.49 -9.89
C LEU A 220 -13.02 30.55 -9.10
N ASN A 221 -13.64 31.72 -9.04
CA ASN A 221 -14.90 31.94 -8.32
C ASN A 221 -16.00 31.05 -8.87
N ASN A 222 -16.12 30.98 -10.20
CA ASN A 222 -17.12 30.17 -10.87
C ASN A 222 -16.86 28.68 -10.61
N TYR A 223 -15.61 28.22 -10.79
CA TYR A 223 -15.22 26.84 -10.54
C TYR A 223 -15.60 26.38 -9.12
N ILE A 224 -15.22 27.15 -8.09
CA ILE A 224 -15.56 26.82 -6.70
C ILE A 224 -17.08 26.83 -6.50
N SER A 225 -17.80 27.83 -7.03
CA SER A 225 -19.25 27.93 -6.83
C SER A 225 -20.05 26.81 -7.51
N GLU A 226 -19.55 26.26 -8.61
CA GLU A 226 -20.20 25.20 -9.39
C GLU A 226 -19.84 23.79 -8.88
N ASN A 227 -18.60 23.60 -8.42
CA ASN A 227 -18.07 22.27 -8.11
C ASN A 227 -17.99 21.98 -6.60
N PHE A 228 -17.95 23.01 -5.75
CA PHE A 228 -17.86 22.81 -4.30
C PHE A 228 -19.22 22.93 -3.64
N LYS A 229 -19.39 22.20 -2.54
CA LYS A 229 -20.65 22.19 -1.79
C LYS A 229 -20.74 23.44 -0.93
N ARG A 230 -21.74 24.30 -1.14
CA ARG A 230 -22.03 25.40 -0.21
C ARG A 230 -22.52 24.85 1.13
N VAL A 231 -21.80 25.11 2.21
CA VAL A 231 -22.09 24.56 3.55
C VAL A 231 -22.64 25.59 4.54
N GLY A 232 -22.63 26.87 4.21
CA GLY A 232 -23.24 27.92 5.04
C GLY A 232 -22.50 29.25 4.95
N THR A 233 -22.46 29.97 6.06
CA THR A 233 -21.68 31.20 6.25
C THR A 233 -20.83 31.09 7.51
N ARG A 234 -19.64 31.68 7.50
CA ARG A 234 -18.72 31.66 8.63
C ARG A 234 -19.21 32.61 9.73
N PRO A 235 -19.37 32.17 10.99
CA PRO A 235 -19.98 33.00 12.04
C PRO A 235 -19.24 34.30 12.38
N SER A 236 -17.93 34.39 12.11
CA SER A 236 -17.12 35.55 12.47
C SER A 236 -17.38 36.80 11.62
N ASP A 237 -17.65 36.59 10.33
CA ASP A 237 -17.63 37.65 9.30
C ASP A 237 -18.67 37.41 8.20
N GLN A 238 -19.50 36.38 8.34
CA GLN A 238 -20.58 36.01 7.42
C GLN A 238 -20.11 35.63 6.00
N ALA A 239 -18.81 35.36 5.82
CA ALA A 239 -18.25 34.88 4.57
C ALA A 239 -18.95 33.58 4.12
N PRO A 240 -19.44 33.48 2.87
CA PRO A 240 -19.96 32.22 2.34
C PRO A 240 -18.92 31.09 2.41
N LEU A 241 -19.32 29.94 2.93
CA LEU A 241 -18.48 28.76 3.07
C LEU A 241 -18.80 27.69 2.03
N TYR A 242 -17.75 27.18 1.41
CA TYR A 242 -17.78 26.09 0.45
C TYR A 242 -16.86 24.96 0.92
N GLU A 243 -17.26 23.71 0.72
CA GLU A 243 -16.48 22.52 1.05
C GLU A 243 -16.08 21.83 -0.25
N ASN A 244 -14.77 21.59 -0.41
CA ASN A 244 -14.26 20.78 -1.52
C ASN A 244 -14.70 19.33 -1.30
N PRO A 245 -15.55 18.76 -2.17
CA PRO A 245 -16.11 17.42 -1.95
C PRO A 245 -15.07 16.30 -2.04
N GLN A 246 -13.89 16.56 -2.62
CA GLN A 246 -12.82 15.57 -2.74
C GLN A 246 -11.94 15.52 -1.50
N THR A 247 -11.64 16.67 -0.89
CA THR A 247 -10.68 16.78 0.22
C THR A 247 -11.33 17.10 1.57
N GLY A 248 -12.58 17.57 1.59
CA GLY A 248 -13.29 18.01 2.79
C GLY A 248 -12.77 19.34 3.37
N ASN A 249 -11.90 20.04 2.63
CA ASN A 249 -11.33 21.33 3.01
C ASN A 249 -12.34 22.46 2.81
N LEU A 250 -12.26 23.49 3.65
CA LEU A 250 -13.21 24.61 3.64
C LEU A 250 -12.62 25.84 2.97
N TYR A 251 -13.47 26.53 2.23
CA TYR A 251 -13.17 27.74 1.48
C TYR A 251 -14.14 28.83 1.93
N ALA A 252 -13.64 29.88 2.57
CA ALA A 252 -14.42 31.06 2.93
C ALA A 252 -14.21 32.15 1.89
N LYS A 253 -15.31 32.63 1.28
CA LYS A 253 -15.25 33.76 0.35
C LYS A 253 -15.28 35.07 1.12
N GLU A 254 -14.12 35.66 1.38
CA GLU A 254 -14.02 37.00 1.94
C GLU A 254 -14.20 38.07 0.85
N SER A 255 -14.16 39.35 1.22
CA SER A 255 -14.43 40.44 0.26
C SER A 255 -13.37 40.59 -0.83
N ASP A 256 -12.13 40.20 -0.57
CA ASP A 256 -10.98 40.42 -1.46
C ASP A 256 -10.15 39.14 -1.74
N HIS A 257 -10.38 38.05 -1.01
CA HIS A 257 -9.70 36.78 -1.21
C HIS A 257 -10.57 35.57 -0.82
N TRP A 258 -10.12 34.38 -1.21
CA TRP A 258 -10.55 33.12 -0.63
C TRP A 258 -9.62 32.76 0.52
N ASP A 259 -10.19 32.54 1.69
CA ASP A 259 -9.50 32.02 2.86
C ASP A 259 -9.75 30.51 2.97
N ILE A 260 -8.71 29.72 2.69
CA ILE A 260 -8.79 28.26 2.58
C ILE A 260 -8.29 27.64 3.88
N PHE A 261 -9.14 26.83 4.51
CA PHE A 261 -8.82 26.07 5.70
C PHE A 261 -8.65 24.57 5.39
N VAL A 262 -7.41 24.10 5.52
CA VAL A 262 -7.01 22.71 5.26
C VAL A 262 -6.98 21.92 6.57
N ARG A 263 -7.82 20.88 6.63
CA ARG A 263 -8.16 20.17 7.87
C ARG A 263 -7.10 19.18 8.35
#